data_AF-A0A7J9PF55-F1
#
_entry.id   AF-A0A7J9PF55-F1
#
_cell.length_a   1.000
_cell.length_b   1.000
_cell.length_c   1.000
_cell.angle_alpha   90.00
_cell.angle_beta   90.00
_cell.angle_gamma   90.00
#
_symmetry.space_group_name_H-M   'P 1'
#
loop_
_entity.id
_entity.type
_entity.pdbx_description
1 polymer ?
#
loop_
_entity_poly.entity_id
_entity_poly.type
_entity_poly.pdbx_seq_one_letter_code
_entity_poly.pdbx_strand_id
1 'polypeptide(L)' 'MLTWNLQCPKCNKRRTYQVDVCICKASEVELPNCDVCDTKMEIDVSGLKGRRRVRK' A
#
# COMPACT_ATOMS: atom_id res chain seq x y z
N MET A 1 1.53 0.45 -15.17
CA MET A 1 1.96 1.06 -13.90
C MET A 1 0.86 1.06 -12.84
N LEU A 2 1.07 0.29 -11.77
CA LEU A 2 0.26 0.27 -10.55
C LEU A 2 0.97 1.03 -9.44
N THR A 3 0.19 1.71 -8.59
CA THR A 3 0.69 2.45 -7.44
C THR A 3 -0.06 2.02 -6.19
N TRP A 4 0.67 1.52 -5.19
CA TRP A 4 0.13 1.18 -3.87
C TRP A 4 0.74 2.07 -2.80
N ASN A 5 -0.11 2.53 -1.87
CA ASN A 5 0.37 3.08 -0.62
C ASN A 5 0.57 1.93 0.35
N LEU A 6 1.79 1.77 0.84
CA LEU A 6 2.16 0.74 1.79
C LEU A 6 2.42 1.38 3.15
N GLN A 7 2.04 0.68 4.21
CA GLN A 7 2.34 1.03 5.59
C GLN A 7 2.96 -0.16 6.30
N CYS A 8 4.05 0.09 7.02
CA CYS A 8 4.62 -0.92 7.91
C CYS A 8 3.78 -1.01 9.20
N PRO A 9 3.29 -2.19 9.59
CA PRO A 9 2.50 -2.36 10.81
C PRO A 9 3.30 -2.15 12.10
N LYS A 10 4.64 -2.32 12.05
CA LYS A 10 5.50 -2.26 13.24
C LYS A 10 6.02 -0.86 13.56
N CYS A 11 6.43 -0.09 12.54
CA CYS A 11 7.03 1.24 12.72
C CYS A 11 6.17 2.38 12.13
N ASN A 12 5.00 2.08 11.56
CA ASN A 12 4.10 3.03 10.91
C ASN A 12 4.72 3.87 9.78
N LYS A 13 5.88 3.49 9.26
CA LYS A 13 6.44 4.11 8.06
C LYS A 13 5.55 3.84 6.86
N ARG A 14 5.34 4.89 6.06
CA ARG A 14 4.56 4.85 4.83
C ARG A 14 5.48 4.97 3.62
N ARG A 15 5.19 4.21 2.57
CA ARG A 15 5.93 4.24 1.32
C ARG A 15 4.95 4.10 0.15
N THR A 16 5.15 4.88 -0.88
CA THR A 16 4.44 4.67 -2.15
C THR A 16 5.26 3.70 -3.00
N TYR A 17 4.65 2.59 -3.38
CA TYR A 17 5.26 1.56 -4.20
C TYR A 17 4.66 1.61 -5.60
N GLN A 18 5.51 1.89 -6.58
CA GLN A 18 5.14 1.96 -7.99
C GLN A 18 5.78 0.81 -8.74
N VAL A 19 4.98 0.05 -9.46
CA VAL A 19 5.46 -1.10 -10.24
C VAL A 19 4.85 -1.03 -11.64
N ASP A 20 5.69 -1.23 -12.65
CA ASP A 20 5.21 -1.30 -14.01
C ASP A 20 4.82 -2.73 -14.42
N VAL A 21 3.68 -3.16 -13.89
CA VAL A 21 3.03 -4.40 -14.29
C VAL A 21 1.62 -4.13 -14.79
N CYS A 22 1.13 -5.05 -15.63
CA CYS A 22 -0.26 -5.07 -16.04
C CYS A 22 -1.16 -5.38 -14.84
N ILE A 23 -2.36 -4.79 -14.83
CA ILE A 23 -3.36 -4.93 -13.76
C ILE A 23 -3.72 -6.42 -13.53
N CYS A 24 -3.70 -7.25 -14.58
CA CYS A 24 -4.00 -8.68 -14.46
C CYS A 24 -2.98 -9.47 -13.62
N LYS A 25 -1.75 -8.95 -13.48
CA LYS A 25 -0.69 -9.57 -12.67
C LYS A 25 -0.50 -8.91 -11.31
N ALA A 26 -1.41 -8.02 -10.92
CA ALA A 26 -1.33 -7.29 -9.66
C ALA A 26 -1.19 -8.21 -8.43
N SER A 27 -1.81 -9.38 -8.44
CA SER A 27 -1.75 -10.36 -7.34
C SER A 27 -0.41 -11.11 -7.24
N GLU A 28 0.36 -11.14 -8.32
CA GLU A 28 1.68 -11.79 -8.38
C GLU A 28 2.81 -10.86 -7.92
N VAL A 29 2.51 -9.57 -7.72
CA VAL A 29 3.52 -8.59 -7.30
C VAL A 29 3.78 -8.72 -5.81
N GLU A 30 5.03 -9.05 -5.47
CA GLU A 30 5.46 -9.08 -4.08
C GLU A 30 5.60 -7.67 -3.51
N LEU A 31 5.07 -7.49 -2.30
CA LEU A 31 5.21 -6.25 -1.55
C LEU A 31 6.59 -6.21 -0.89
N PRO A 32 7.29 -5.06 -0.94
CA PRO A 32 8.60 -4.91 -0.33
C PRO A 32 8.52 -4.96 1.21
N ASN A 33 9.66 -5.31 1.82
CA ASN A 33 9.85 -5.20 3.26
C ASN A 33 10.15 -3.75 3.67
N CYS A 34 9.92 -3.43 4.94
CA CYS A 34 10.24 -2.13 5.49
C CYS A 34 11.74 -2.00 5.78
N ASP A 35 12.37 -0.96 5.23
CA ASP A 35 13.83 -0.69 5.34
C ASP A 35 14.38 -0.50 6.78
N VAL A 36 13.53 -0.49 7.81
CA VAL A 36 13.94 -0.25 9.22
C VAL A 36 13.78 -1.47 10.10
N CYS A 37 12.79 -2.30 9.82
CA CYS A 37 12.39 -3.39 10.72
C CYS A 37 12.20 -4.71 9.99
N ASP A 38 12.56 -4.77 8.70
CA ASP A 38 12.45 -5.91 7.79
C ASP A 38 11.09 -6.61 7.81
N THR A 39 10.06 -5.91 8.28
CA THR A 39 8.71 -6.43 8.35
C THR A 39 8.02 -6.20 7.01
N LYS A 40 7.31 -7.22 6.51
CA LYS A 40 6.52 -7.13 5.28
C LYS A 40 5.55 -5.95 5.38
N MET A 41 5.58 -5.05 4.40
CA MET A 41 4.67 -3.91 4.37
C MET A 41 3.28 -4.35 3.89
N GLU A 42 2.24 -3.68 4.39
CA GLU A 42 0.84 -3.93 4.04
C GLU A 42 0.25 -2.74 3.29
N ILE A 43 -0.84 -2.97 2.54
CA ILE A 43 -1.52 -1.88 1.82
C ILE A 43 -2.22 -0.96 2.83
N ASP A 44 -1.88 0.32 2.78
CA ASP A 44 -2.53 1.34 3.61
C ASP A 44 -3.94 1.65 3.11
N VAL A 45 -4.92 1.04 3.77
CA VAL A 45 -6.36 1.27 3.51
C VAL A 45 -6.91 2.47 4.30
N SER A 46 -6.11 3.13 5.13
CA SER A 46 -6.55 4.25 5.98
C SER A 46 -7.04 5.44 5.15
N GLY A 47 -6.41 5.68 3.98
CA GLY A 47 -6.83 6.72 3.04
C GLY A 47 -8.14 6.42 2.29
N LEU A 48 -8.56 5.15 2.22
CA LEU A 48 -9.81 4.75 1.56
C LEU A 48 -11.04 5.01 2.44
N LYS A 49 -10.88 5.05 3.77
CA LYS A 49 -11.98 5.30 4.74
C LYS A 49 -12.59 6.71 4.65
N GLY A 50 -11.91 7.68 4.04
CA GLY A 50 -12.28 9.10 4.07
C GLY A 50 -13.28 9.60 3.01
N ARG A 51 -13.65 8.80 1.99
CA ARG A 51 -14.50 9.26 0.86
C ARG A 51 -16.01 9.00 1.03
N ARG A 52 -16.50 8.63 2.22
CA ARG A 52 -17.94 8.67 2.53
C ARG A 52 -18.29 9.96 3.28
N ARG A 53 -18.31 11.10 2.57
CA ARG A 53 -19.17 12.22 2.97
C ARG A 53 -20.49 12.05 2.23
N VAL A 54 -21.40 11.27 2.82
CA VAL A 54 -22.81 11.34 2.45
C VAL A 54 -23.27 12.73 2.89
N ARG A 55 -23.45 13.66 1.93
CA ARG A 55 -24.12 14.94 2.21
C ARG A 55 -25.54 14.60 2.68
N LYS A 56 -25.90 15.13 3.86
CA LYS A 56 -27.25 15.06 4.44
C LYS A 56 -28.29 15.67 3.51
#